data_AF-A0A968PG86-F1
#
_entry.id   AF-A0A968PG86-F1
#
_cell.length_a   1.000
_cell.length_b   1.000
_cell.length_c   1.000
_cell.angle_alpha   90.00
_cell.angle_beta   90.00
_cell.angle_gamma   90.00
#
_symmetry.space_group_name_H-M   'P 1'
#
loop_
_entity.id
_entity.type
_entity.pdbx_description
1 polymer ?
#
loop_
_entity_poly.entity_id
_entity_poly.type
_entity_poly.pdbx_seq_one_letter_code
_entity_poly.pdbx_strand_id
1 'polypeptide(L)'
;MIGVSEPSRIWYFAEGSTAESFRTELVLFNPQATSTEAVLTYMLEDGSRAEQRVLVPAQQQLVVAVADVLPERRFGMAIVASQPIVAERTMRFGVQGTGIHSGSGMSSLSRTWFFAEGSTQNPFQMDLLLLNPNARQPWP
;
A
#
# COMPACT_ATOMS: atom_id res chain seq x y z
N MET A 1 1.65 12.28 -9.76
CA MET A 1 2.48 11.06 -9.77
C MET A 1 3.92 11.50 -9.65
N ILE A 2 4.48 11.53 -8.43
CA ILE A 2 5.93 11.72 -8.20
C ILE A 2 6.49 10.32 -7.96
N GLY A 3 7.42 9.94 -8.83
CA GLY A 3 7.83 8.55 -9.06
C GLY A 3 8.62 7.90 -7.93
N VAL A 4 8.49 6.58 -7.88
CA VAL A 4 9.47 5.69 -7.26
C VAL A 4 10.84 5.97 -7.90
N SER A 5 11.81 6.41 -7.10
CA SER A 5 13.16 6.69 -7.62
C SER A 5 13.95 5.42 -7.92
N GLU A 6 13.73 4.34 -7.16
CA GLU A 6 14.44 3.05 -7.33
C GLU A 6 13.60 1.86 -6.79
N PRO A 7 13.75 0.65 -7.37
CA PRO A 7 13.20 -0.58 -6.80
C PRO A 7 13.71 -0.83 -5.37
N SER A 8 12.83 -1.33 -4.50
CA SER A 8 13.13 -1.64 -3.10
C SER A 8 12.63 -3.03 -2.73
N ARG A 9 13.27 -3.64 -1.72
CA ARG A 9 12.79 -4.89 -1.11
C ARG A 9 11.64 -4.65 -0.12
N ILE A 10 11.50 -3.43 0.36
CA ILE A 10 10.52 -3.08 1.40
C ILE A 10 9.69 -1.88 0.94
N TRP A 11 8.37 -2.00 1.08
CA TRP A 11 7.41 -0.95 0.78
C TRP A 11 6.36 -0.85 1.88
N TYR A 12 5.97 0.38 2.23
CA TYR A 12 4.88 0.63 3.17
C TYR A 12 3.81 1.53 2.54
N PHE A 13 2.56 1.21 2.84
CA PHE A 13 1.38 1.99 2.50
C PHE A 13 0.55 2.16 3.77
N ALA A 14 0.34 3.41 4.20
CA ALA A 14 -0.40 3.70 5.42
C ALA A 14 -1.92 3.49 5.30
N GLU A 15 -2.42 3.32 4.08
CA GLU A 15 -3.84 3.29 3.79
C GLU A 15 -4.18 2.24 2.72
N GLY A 16 -5.36 1.66 2.86
CA GLY A 16 -5.96 0.69 1.97
C GLY A 16 -7.37 0.40 2.47
N SER A 17 -8.29 0.23 1.54
CA SER A 17 -9.66 -0.15 1.87
C SER A 17 -10.27 -1.00 0.77
N THR A 18 -10.97 -2.04 1.18
CA THR A 18 -11.85 -2.89 0.38
C THR A 18 -13.28 -2.84 0.92
N ALA A 19 -13.54 -1.97 1.90
CA ALA A 19 -14.84 -1.77 2.50
C ALA A 19 -15.69 -0.80 1.67
N GLU A 20 -17.00 -1.00 1.73
CA GLU A 20 -18.00 -0.13 1.12
C GLU A 20 -17.77 0.04 -0.40
N SER A 21 -17.52 1.27 -0.88
CA SER A 21 -17.27 1.57 -2.29
C SER A 21 -15.79 1.62 -2.65
N PHE A 22 -14.88 1.35 -1.70
CA PHE A 22 -13.45 1.41 -1.94
C PHE A 22 -12.92 0.12 -2.58
N ARG A 23 -12.03 0.28 -3.56
CA ARG A 23 -11.26 -0.81 -4.14
C ARG A 23 -9.78 -0.47 -4.09
N THR A 24 -8.99 -1.38 -3.53
CA THR A 24 -7.52 -1.27 -3.51
C THR A 24 -6.92 -2.29 -4.47
N GLU A 25 -6.15 -1.79 -5.43
CA GLU A 25 -5.29 -2.55 -6.32
C GLU A 25 -3.83 -2.26 -5.98
N LEU A 26 -3.05 -3.32 -5.79
CA LEU A 26 -1.60 -3.24 -5.61
C LEU A 26 -0.92 -3.77 -6.88
N VAL A 27 -0.09 -2.94 -7.50
CA VAL A 27 0.72 -3.30 -8.66
C VAL A 27 2.15 -3.52 -8.19
N LEU A 28 2.68 -4.71 -8.46
CA LEU A 28 4.06 -5.09 -8.16
C LEU A 28 4.80 -5.33 -9.46
N PHE A 29 5.86 -4.56 -9.74
CA PHE A 29 6.72 -4.78 -10.89
C PHE A 29 8.07 -5.34 -10.47
N ASN A 30 8.45 -6.45 -11.07
CA ASN A 30 9.74 -7.11 -10.83
C ASN A 30 10.69 -6.84 -11.99
N PRO A 31 11.72 -6.00 -11.82
CA PRO A 31 12.72 -5.74 -12.86
C PRO A 31 13.76 -6.85 -12.99
N GLN A 32 13.78 -7.84 -12.09
CA GLN A 32 14.78 -8.90 -12.06
C GLN A 32 14.55 -9.92 -13.20
N ALA A 33 15.63 -10.60 -13.61
CA ALA A 33 15.59 -11.67 -14.61
C ALA A 33 15.03 -13.01 -14.07
N THR A 34 14.76 -13.08 -12.77
CA THR A 34 14.13 -14.23 -12.11
C THR A 34 12.87 -13.79 -11.37
N SER A 35 11.96 -14.74 -11.09
CA SER A 35 10.78 -14.43 -10.29
C SER A 35 11.17 -14.02 -8.87
N THR A 36 10.38 -13.12 -8.30
CA THR A 36 10.61 -12.58 -6.95
C THR A 36 9.43 -12.93 -6.06
N GLU A 37 9.70 -13.58 -4.93
CA GLU A 37 8.70 -13.81 -3.89
C GLU A 37 8.50 -12.52 -3.09
N ALA A 38 7.24 -12.20 -2.80
CA ALA A 38 6.88 -11.10 -1.92
C ALA A 38 5.83 -11.54 -0.89
N VAL A 39 5.99 -11.07 0.34
CA VAL A 39 5.03 -11.21 1.44
C VAL A 39 4.35 -9.88 1.63
N LEU A 40 3.02 -9.87 1.50
CA LEU A 40 2.15 -8.73 1.73
C LEU A 40 1.52 -8.93 3.11
N THR A 41 1.80 -8.04 4.03
CA THR A 41 1.20 -8.03 5.38
C THR A 41 0.20 -6.88 5.46
N TYR A 42 -1.06 -7.21 5.69
CA TYR A 42 -2.14 -6.27 5.94
C TYR A 42 -2.33 -6.09 7.44
N MET A 43 -2.24 -4.86 7.92
CA MET A 43 -2.42 -4.49 9.33
C MET A 43 -3.80 -3.87 9.50
N LEU A 44 -4.67 -4.51 10.28
CA LEU A 44 -6.09 -4.22 10.35
C LEU A 44 -6.41 -3.34 11.58
N GLU A 45 -7.54 -2.65 11.55
CA GLU A 45 -7.93 -1.70 12.61
C GLU A 45 -8.13 -2.35 13.99
N ASP A 46 -8.48 -3.63 14.02
CA ASP A 46 -8.62 -4.44 15.25
C ASP A 46 -7.25 -4.89 15.82
N GLY A 47 -6.15 -4.48 15.20
CA GLY A 47 -4.79 -4.85 15.58
C GLY A 47 -4.33 -6.21 15.05
N SER A 48 -5.22 -6.97 14.39
CA SER A 48 -4.86 -8.23 13.75
C SER A 48 -4.12 -8.01 12.43
N ARG A 49 -3.52 -9.10 11.91
CA ARG A 49 -2.77 -9.09 10.67
C ARG A 49 -3.21 -10.23 9.76
N ALA A 50 -3.28 -9.94 8.46
CA ALA A 50 -3.43 -10.96 7.42
C ALA A 50 -2.18 -10.96 6.53
N GLU A 51 -1.80 -12.12 6.02
CA GLU A 51 -0.63 -12.28 5.14
C GLU A 51 -1.01 -12.96 3.83
N GLN A 52 -0.40 -12.47 2.75
CA GLN A 52 -0.51 -13.05 1.43
C GLN A 52 0.89 -13.18 0.82
N ARG A 53 1.24 -14.39 0.38
CA ARG A 53 2.46 -14.62 -0.40
C ARG A 53 2.12 -14.58 -1.87
N VAL A 54 2.94 -13.87 -2.64
CA VAL A 54 2.81 -13.79 -4.10
C VAL A 54 4.16 -14.03 -4.76
N LEU A 55 4.10 -14.53 -5.99
CA LEU A 55 5.26 -14.67 -6.86
C LEU A 55 5.12 -13.66 -8.00
N VAL A 56 6.01 -12.67 -8.05
CA VAL A 56 6.05 -11.67 -9.12
C VAL A 56 6.95 -12.21 -10.23
N PRO A 57 6.44 -12.50 -11.45
CA PRO A 57 7.25 -13.09 -12.52
C PRO A 57 8.41 -12.18 -12.94
N ALA A 58 9.46 -12.77 -13.53
CA ALA A 58 10.62 -12.03 -14.01
C ALA A 58 10.22 -10.97 -15.06
N GLN A 59 10.75 -9.75 -14.93
CA GLN A 59 10.54 -8.65 -15.88
C GLN A 59 9.05 -8.34 -16.18
N GLN A 60 8.16 -8.59 -15.21
CA GLN A 60 6.72 -8.45 -15.37
C GLN A 60 6.09 -7.76 -14.17
N GLN A 61 4.85 -7.32 -14.37
CA GLN A 61 3.99 -6.84 -13.31
C GLN A 61 3.01 -7.93 -12.85
N LEU A 62 2.68 -7.91 -11.56
CA LEU A 62 1.58 -8.62 -10.95
C LEU A 62 0.60 -7.59 -10.39
N VAL A 63 -0.68 -7.73 -10.71
CA VAL A 63 -1.75 -6.92 -10.10
C VAL A 63 -2.46 -7.77 -9.05
N VAL A 64 -2.54 -7.26 -7.84
CA VAL A 64 -3.25 -7.87 -6.72
C VAL A 64 -4.49 -7.03 -6.41
N ALA A 65 -5.67 -7.59 -6.67
CA ALA A 65 -6.92 -7.05 -6.18
C ALA A 65 -7.06 -7.46 -4.70
N VAL A 66 -6.87 -6.51 -3.78
CA VAL A 66 -6.79 -6.86 -2.34
C VAL A 66 -8.11 -7.42 -1.82
N ALA A 67 -9.24 -7.06 -2.42
CA ALA A 67 -10.57 -7.55 -2.04
C ALA A 67 -10.72 -9.08 -2.18
N ASP A 68 -9.93 -9.72 -3.05
CA ASP A 68 -9.99 -11.17 -3.26
C ASP A 68 -9.49 -11.95 -2.03
N VAL A 69 -8.64 -11.32 -1.21
CA VAL A 69 -8.00 -11.94 -0.04
C VAL A 69 -8.46 -11.29 1.27
N LEU A 70 -8.84 -10.01 1.21
CA LEU A 70 -9.24 -9.23 2.37
C LEU A 70 -10.50 -8.41 2.04
N PRO A 71 -11.69 -9.03 1.97
CA PRO A 71 -12.95 -8.34 1.65
C PRO A 71 -13.46 -7.52 2.85
N GLU A 72 -14.05 -6.35 2.58
CA GLU A 72 -14.71 -5.48 3.56
C GLU A 72 -13.82 -5.03 4.73
N ARG A 73 -12.56 -4.66 4.46
CA ARG A 73 -11.62 -4.20 5.50
C ARG A 73 -10.92 -2.89 5.14
N ARG A 74 -10.54 -2.15 6.18
CA ARG A 74 -9.61 -1.02 6.15
C ARG A 74 -8.27 -1.48 6.73
N PHE A 75 -7.16 -1.06 6.15
CA PHE A 75 -5.84 -1.59 6.50
C PHE A 75 -4.67 -0.68 6.14
N GLY A 76 -3.57 -0.81 6.86
CA GLY A 76 -2.23 -0.48 6.37
C GLY A 76 -1.59 -1.70 5.73
N MET A 77 -0.55 -1.51 4.92
CA MET A 77 0.12 -2.61 4.22
C MET A 77 1.64 -2.45 4.25
N ALA A 78 2.34 -3.56 4.50
CA ALA A 78 3.77 -3.69 4.35
C ALA A 78 4.07 -4.80 3.34
N ILE A 79 5.08 -4.60 2.51
CA ILE A 79 5.51 -5.57 1.50
C ILE A 79 6.98 -5.84 1.71
N VAL A 80 7.34 -7.12 1.79
CA VAL A 80 8.72 -7.58 1.88
C VAL A 80 8.99 -8.56 0.76
N ALA A 81 9.91 -8.20 -0.15
CA ALA A 81 10.29 -8.99 -1.30
C ALA A 81 11.71 -9.55 -1.16
N SER A 82 11.94 -10.75 -1.72
CA SER A 82 13.26 -11.40 -1.69
C SER A 82 14.30 -10.67 -2.56
N GLN A 83 13.84 -9.93 -3.58
CA GLN A 83 14.65 -9.06 -4.45
C GLN A 83 13.98 -7.69 -4.63
N PRO A 84 14.71 -6.63 -5.05
CA PRO A 84 14.13 -5.31 -5.25
C PRO A 84 13.03 -5.31 -6.32
N ILE A 85 11.85 -4.80 -5.97
CA ILE A 85 10.68 -4.61 -6.83
C ILE A 85 10.17 -3.17 -6.74
N VAL A 86 9.30 -2.78 -7.65
CA VAL A 86 8.52 -1.54 -7.56
C VAL A 86 7.11 -1.89 -7.08
N ALA A 87 6.56 -1.12 -6.15
CA ALA A 87 5.20 -1.30 -5.67
C ALA A 87 4.42 0.02 -5.76
N GLU A 88 3.22 -0.05 -6.34
CA GLU A 88 2.30 1.08 -6.46
C GLU A 88 0.90 0.67 -5.99
N ARG A 89 0.22 1.58 -5.31
CA ARG A 89 -1.15 1.37 -4.85
C ARG A 89 -2.09 2.32 -5.57
N THR A 90 -3.17 1.76 -6.09
CA THR A 90 -4.30 2.53 -6.61
C THR A 90 -5.53 2.23 -5.76
N MET A 91 -6.17 3.29 -5.27
CA MET A 91 -7.46 3.22 -4.58
C MET A 91 -8.51 3.92 -5.43
N ARG A 92 -9.62 3.24 -5.70
CA ARG A 92 -10.79 3.82 -6.37
C ARG A 92 -11.97 3.82 -5.40
N PHE A 93 -12.80 4.86 -5.45
CA PHE A 93 -13.96 5.00 -4.56
C PHE A 93 -15.10 5.77 -5.22
N GLY A 94 -16.28 5.76 -4.59
CA GLY A 94 -17.48 6.42 -5.09
C GLY A 94 -18.31 5.56 -6.06
N VAL A 95 -19.53 6.03 -6.37
CA VAL A 95 -20.47 5.34 -7.27
C VAL A 95 -19.84 5.20 -8.64
N GLN A 96 -19.61 3.97 -9.12
CA GLN A 96 -18.91 3.67 -10.37
C GLN A 96 -17.44 4.15 -10.45
N GLY A 97 -16.76 4.41 -9.32
CA GLY A 97 -15.33 4.79 -9.32
C GLY A 97 -15.07 6.24 -9.71
N THR A 98 -15.96 7.14 -9.29
CA THR A 98 -15.85 8.59 -9.55
C THR A 98 -14.66 9.27 -8.89
N GLY A 99 -13.97 8.60 -7.95
CA GLY A 99 -12.74 9.08 -7.31
C GLY A 99 -11.58 8.09 -7.44
N ILE A 100 -10.37 8.63 -7.62
CA ILE A 100 -9.10 7.88 -7.66
C ILE A 100 -8.10 8.55 -6.72
N HIS A 101 -7.49 7.76 -5.85
CA HIS A 101 -6.29 8.13 -5.10
C HIS A 101 -5.17 7.18 -5.48
N SER A 102 -4.02 7.71 -5.89
CA SER A 102 -2.85 6.91 -6.28
C SER A 102 -1.59 7.53 -5.69
N GLY A 103 -0.73 6.69 -5.14
CA GLY A 103 0.53 7.09 -4.54
C GLY A 103 1.53 5.94 -4.53
N SER A 104 2.80 6.26 -4.73
CA SER A 104 3.90 5.31 -4.56
C SER A 104 4.09 5.00 -3.08
N GLY A 105 4.45 3.74 -2.76
CA GLY A 105 4.77 3.36 -1.40
C GLY A 105 6.05 4.06 -0.93
N MET A 106 6.29 4.07 0.38
CA MET A 106 7.58 4.55 0.89
C MET A 106 8.55 3.40 1.10
N SER A 107 9.74 3.55 0.52
CA SER A 107 10.83 2.56 0.55
C SER A 107 11.72 2.67 1.79
N SER A 108 11.50 3.69 2.64
CA SER A 108 12.18 3.86 3.92
C SER A 108 11.26 4.48 4.98
N LEU A 109 11.47 4.14 6.26
CA LEU A 109 10.81 4.80 7.38
C LEU A 109 11.36 6.22 7.53
N SER A 110 10.52 7.23 7.32
CA SER A 110 10.89 8.63 7.54
C SER A 110 10.31 9.15 8.85
N ARG A 111 11.08 10.02 9.54
CA ARG A 111 10.59 10.83 10.67
C ARG A 111 9.98 12.16 10.20
N THR A 112 10.08 12.48 8.91
CA THR A 112 9.61 13.74 8.30
C THR A 112 8.88 13.44 7.00
N TRP A 113 7.65 13.93 6.89
CA TRP A 113 6.76 13.66 5.77
C TRP A 113 6.34 14.99 5.15
N PHE A 114 6.50 15.13 3.83
CA PHE A 114 6.00 16.26 3.07
C PHE A 114 4.75 15.81 2.30
N PHE A 115 3.64 16.51 2.49
CA PHE A 115 2.39 16.29 1.78
C PHE A 115 2.24 17.39 0.73
N ALA A 116 1.93 17.03 -0.53
CA ALA A 116 1.59 18.00 -1.55
C ALA A 116 0.06 18.18 -1.58
N GLU A 117 -0.36 19.41 -1.27
CA GLU A 117 -1.68 20.04 -1.49
C GLU A 117 -2.90 19.45 -0.73
N GLY A 118 -3.63 20.32 -0.04
CA GLY A 118 -4.91 20.03 0.59
C GLY A 118 -5.80 21.26 0.58
N SER A 119 -6.93 21.18 -0.11
CA SER A 119 -8.03 22.14 0.06
C SER A 119 -9.08 21.49 0.97
N THR A 120 -9.45 22.16 2.05
CA THR A 120 -10.60 21.79 2.88
C THR A 120 -11.89 22.47 2.41
N GLN A 121 -11.91 23.03 1.19
CA GLN A 121 -13.15 23.58 0.62
C GLN A 121 -14.08 22.44 0.20
N ASN A 122 -15.36 22.59 0.55
CA ASN A 122 -16.44 21.72 0.09
C ASN A 122 -16.34 21.49 -1.43
N PRO A 123 -16.43 20.25 -1.95
CA PRO A 123 -16.81 19.00 -1.28
C PRO A 123 -15.65 18.10 -0.80
N PHE A 124 -14.43 18.62 -0.70
CA PHE A 124 -13.26 17.80 -0.39
C PHE A 124 -13.12 17.54 1.12
N GLN A 125 -13.06 16.27 1.50
CA GLN A 125 -12.63 15.83 2.82
C GLN A 125 -11.19 15.31 2.72
N MET A 126 -10.33 15.78 3.61
CA MET A 126 -8.94 15.31 3.72
C MET A 126 -8.78 14.50 5.00
N ASP A 127 -8.34 13.25 4.84
CA ASP A 127 -7.95 12.37 5.94
C ASP A 127 -6.42 12.19 5.93
N LEU A 128 -5.79 12.32 7.11
CA LEU A 128 -4.36 12.12 7.29
C LEU A 128 -4.12 10.84 8.10
N LEU A 129 -3.57 9.80 7.48
CA LEU A 129 -3.28 8.53 8.13
C LEU A 129 -1.77 8.33 8.35
N LEU A 130 -1.40 8.04 9.59
CA LEU A 130 -0.01 7.77 10.01
C LEU A 130 0.14 6.30 10.41
N LEU A 131 0.92 5.54 9.62
CA LEU A 131 1.31 4.18 9.97
C LEU A 131 2.61 4.20 10.79
N ASN A 132 2.54 3.75 12.04
CA ASN A 132 3.72 3.47 12.87
C ASN A 132 3.89 1.94 13.00
N PRO A 133 4.80 1.31 12.23
CA PRO A 133 4.94 -0.14 12.20
C PRO A 133 5.70 -0.72 13.41
N ASN A 134 6.20 0.12 14.32
CA ASN A 134 6.91 -0.36 15.51
C ASN A 134 5.92 -0.83 16.58
N ALA A 135 6.13 -2.03 17.12
CA ALA A 135 5.55 -2.40 18.40
C ALA A 135 6.10 -1.45 19.46
N ARG A 136 5.24 -0.81 20.26
CA ARG A 136 5.70 -0.09 21.46
C ARG A 136 6.41 -1.11 22.36
N GLN A 137 7.71 -0.94 22.56
CA GLN A 137 8.42 -1.55 23.67
C GLN A 137 7.87 -0.90 24.95
N PRO A 138 7.34 -1.62 25.95
CA PRO A 138 7.01 -1.00 27.23
C PRO A 138 8.33 -0.53 27.88
N TRP A 139 8.35 0.71 28.38
CA TRP A 139 9.47 1.26 29.13
C TRP A 139 9.58 0.52 30.48
N PRO A 140 10.80 0.38 31.05
CA PRO A 140 10.99 -0.18 32.39
C PRO A 140 10.34 0.68 33.49
#